data_AF-A0A2X2J530-F1
#
_entry.id   AF-A0A2X2J530-F1
#
_cell.length_a   1.000
_cell.length_b   1.000
_cell.length_c   1.000
_cell.angle_alpha   90.00
_cell.angle_beta   90.00
_cell.angle_gamma   90.00
#
_symmetry.space_group_name_H-M   'P 1'
#
loop_
_entity.id
_entity.type
_entity.pdbx_description
1 polymer ?
#
loop_
_entity_poly.entity_id
_entity_poly.type
_entity_poly.pdbx_seq_one_letter_code
_entity_poly.pdbx_strand_id
1 'polypeptide(L)'
;MPEDEPQLQQFISRVTKEDLYYRYFSEINEFTHEDLANMTQIDYDREMAFVAVRRIDQTEEILGVTRAISDPDNIDAEFAVLVRSDLKGLGLGRRLMES
;
A
#
# COMPACT_ATOMS: atom_id res chain seq x y z
N MET A 1 1.57 11.28 4.78
CA MET A 1 1.16 12.66 5.10
C MET A 1 -0.13 12.99 4.35
N PRO A 2 -0.88 14.05 4.72
CA PRO A 2 -2.15 14.39 4.05
C PRO A 2 -2.00 14.55 2.52
N GLU A 3 -0.83 14.96 2.03
CA GLU A 3 -0.54 15.04 0.59
C GLU A 3 -0.50 13.68 -0.14
N ASP A 4 -0.27 12.57 0.56
CA ASP A 4 -0.17 11.23 -0.05
C ASP A 4 -1.54 10.57 -0.25
N GLU A 5 -2.56 11.05 0.48
CA GLU A 5 -3.90 10.47 0.50
C GLU A 5 -4.55 10.40 -0.89
N PRO A 6 -4.51 11.46 -1.73
CA PRO A 6 -5.13 11.40 -3.06
C PRO A 6 -4.47 10.37 -3.97
N GLN A 7 -3.15 10.20 -3.86
CA GLN A 7 -2.41 9.21 -4.65
C GLN A 7 -2.73 7.78 -4.18
N LEU A 8 -2.86 7.57 -2.87
CA LEU A 8 -3.27 6.30 -2.29
C LEU A 8 -4.71 5.94 -2.69
N GLN A 9 -5.62 6.91 -2.65
CA GLN A 9 -7.00 6.73 -3.09
C GLN A 9 -7.06 6.33 -4.56
N GLN A 10 -6.30 7.02 -5.42
CA GLN A 10 -6.22 6.71 -6.83
C GLN A 10 -5.66 5.29 -7.07
N PHE A 11 -4.66 4.87 -6.31
CA PHE A 11 -4.13 3.51 -6.37
C PHE A 11 -5.17 2.46 -5.99
N ILE A 12 -5.84 2.64 -4.85
CA ILE A 12 -6.86 1.71 -4.35
C ILE A 12 -8.02 1.59 -5.33
N SER A 13 -8.42 2.69 -5.99
CA SER A 13 -9.46 2.67 -7.03
C SER A 13 -9.15 1.75 -8.22
N ARG A 14 -7.88 1.35 -8.39
CA ARG A 14 -7.41 0.43 -9.43
C ARG A 14 -7.09 -0.97 -8.91
N VAL A 15 -7.45 -1.27 -7.67
CA VAL A 15 -7.37 -2.60 -7.07
C VAL A 15 -8.77 -3.23 -7.06
N THR A 16 -8.87 -4.51 -7.43
CA THR A 16 -10.15 -5.23 -7.39
C THR A 16 -10.60 -5.47 -5.95
N LYS A 17 -11.91 -5.60 -5.74
CA LYS A 17 -12.47 -5.95 -4.41
C LYS A 17 -11.91 -7.25 -3.86
N GLU A 18 -11.65 -8.23 -4.74
CA GLU A 18 -11.05 -9.52 -4.37
C GLU A 18 -9.63 -9.33 -3.79
N ASP A 19 -8.81 -8.48 -4.39
CA ASP A 19 -7.46 -8.22 -3.90
C ASP A 19 -7.44 -7.42 -2.60
N LEU A 20 -8.37 -6.48 -2.45
CA LEU A 20 -8.59 -5.79 -1.18
C LEU A 20 -9.05 -6.77 -0.11
N TYR A 21 -9.95 -7.69 -0.44
CA TYR A 21 -10.40 -8.74 0.48
C TYR A 21 -9.24 -9.61 0.94
N TYR A 22 -8.37 -10.05 0.03
CA TYR A 22 -7.18 -10.82 0.42
C TYR A 22 -6.18 -10.00 1.24
N ARG A 23 -6.05 -8.70 0.98
CA ARG A 23 -5.13 -7.83 1.72
C ARG A 23 -5.61 -7.51 3.13
N TYR A 24 -6.91 -7.34 3.32
CA TYR A 24 -7.50 -6.84 4.58
C TYR A 24 -8.37 -7.88 5.30
N PHE A 25 -8.47 -9.09 4.74
CA PHE A 25 -9.29 -10.19 5.27
C PHE A 25 -10.74 -9.78 5.61
N SER A 26 -11.28 -8.82 4.85
CA SER A 26 -12.57 -8.19 5.10
C SER A 26 -13.17 -7.63 3.81
N GLU A 27 -14.50 -7.60 3.73
CA GLU A 27 -15.19 -6.94 2.61
C GLU A 27 -15.05 -5.42 2.74
N ILE A 28 -14.21 -4.84 1.89
CA ILE A 28 -14.07 -3.39 1.77
C ILE A 28 -14.96 -2.89 0.63
N ASN A 29 -15.92 -2.02 0.95
CA ASN A 29 -16.74 -1.36 -0.06
C ASN A 29 -16.08 -0.09 -0.62
N GLU A 30 -15.59 0.76 0.28
CA GLU A 30 -14.88 2.00 0.00
C GLU A 30 -14.05 2.36 1.24
N PHE A 31 -12.94 3.07 1.05
CA PHE A 31 -12.17 3.64 2.15
C PHE A 31 -12.60 5.08 2.38
N THR A 32 -12.86 5.42 3.63
CA THR A 32 -13.14 6.79 4.04
C THR A 32 -11.86 7.62 4.04
N HIS A 33 -12.01 8.94 4.09
CA HIS A 33 -10.88 9.87 4.31
C HIS A 33 -10.08 9.48 5.56
N GLU A 34 -10.76 9.09 6.65
CA GLU A 34 -10.11 8.69 7.89
C GLU A 34 -9.30 7.40 7.73
N ASP A 35 -9.80 6.41 6.99
CA ASP A 35 -9.05 5.19 6.69
C ASP A 35 -7.76 5.49 5.92
N LEU A 36 -7.85 6.33 4.89
CA LEU A 36 -6.71 6.70 4.05
C LEU A 36 -5.70 7.58 4.82
N ALA A 37 -6.18 8.49 5.67
CA ALA A 37 -5.33 9.27 6.56
C ALA A 37 -4.55 8.36 7.52
N ASN A 38 -5.22 7.37 8.14
CA ASN A 38 -4.57 6.39 9.01
C ASN A 38 -3.56 5.51 8.25
N MET A 39 -3.78 5.24 6.97
CA MET A 39 -2.82 4.49 6.16
C MET A 39 -1.57 5.29 5.79
N THR A 40 -1.66 6.62 5.71
CA THR A 40 -0.54 7.50 5.31
C THR A 40 0.23 8.09 6.50
N GLN A 41 -0.28 7.92 7.72
CA GLN A 41 0.38 8.31 8.96
C GLN A 41 0.95 7.07 9.64
N ILE A 42 2.21 6.76 9.35
CA ILE A 42 2.91 5.61 9.93
C ILE A 42 3.88 6.06 11.02
N ASP A 43 3.98 5.25 12.07
CA ASP A 43 5.00 5.38 13.10
C ASP A 43 6.31 4.77 12.57
N TYR A 44 7.23 5.60 12.07
CA TYR A 44 8.47 5.13 11.44
C TYR A 44 9.38 4.30 12.34
N ASP A 45 9.21 4.34 13.67
CA ASP A 45 9.98 3.50 14.59
C ASP A 45 9.50 2.04 14.58
N ARG A 46 8.27 1.79 14.11
CA ARG A 46 7.62 0.48 14.18
C ARG A 46 7.01 0.03 12.86
N GLU A 47 6.77 0.96 11.95
CA GLU A 47 6.13 0.73 10.68
C GLU A 47 6.92 1.38 9.55
N MET A 48 7.18 0.61 8.51
CA MET A 48 7.79 1.08 7.29
C MET A 48 6.90 0.78 6.09
N ALA A 49 6.81 1.73 5.16
CA ALA A 49 6.13 1.54 3.89
C ALA A 49 7.05 1.86 2.71
N PHE A 50 7.10 0.96 1.73
CA PHE A 50 7.78 1.17 0.45
C PHE A 50 6.74 1.25 -0.66
N VAL A 51 6.89 2.24 -1.53
CA VAL A 51 5.93 2.53 -2.59
C VAL A 51 6.63 2.47 -3.95
N ALA A 52 6.16 1.58 -4.82
CA ALA A 52 6.57 1.57 -6.21
C ALA A 52 5.78 2.65 -6.96
N VAL A 53 6.46 3.65 -7.50
CA VAL A 53 5.85 4.75 -8.26
C VAL A 53 6.25 4.73 -9.73
N ARG A 54 5.34 5.16 -10.60
CA ARG A 54 5.61 5.52 -11.98
C ARG A 54 5.45 7.03 -12.15
N ARG A 55 6.49 7.68 -12.64
CA ARG A 55 6.44 9.09 -13.04
C ARG A 55 5.83 9.23 -14.42
N ILE A 56 4.79 10.06 -14.53
CA ILE A 56 4.18 10.50 -15.78
C ILE A 56 4.19 12.02 -15.75
N ASP A 57 5.05 12.62 -16.56
CA ASP A 57 5.32 14.06 -16.56
C ASP A 57 5.68 14.58 -15.15
N GLN A 58 4.82 15.42 -14.57
CA GLN A 58 4.96 15.99 -13.23
C GLN A 58 4.13 15.25 -12.16
N THR A 59 3.53 14.12 -12.50
CA THR A 59 2.69 13.33 -11.59
C THR A 59 3.31 11.97 -11.28
N GLU A 60 3.08 11.48 -10.07
CA GLU A 60 3.49 10.14 -9.64
C GLU A 60 2.24 9.27 -9.44
N GLU A 61 2.22 8.11 -10.09
CA GLU A 61 1.20 7.07 -9.87
C GLU A 61 1.79 5.94 -9.02
N ILE A 62 1.10 5.58 -7.94
CA ILE A 62 1.45 4.40 -7.16
C ILE A 62 1.05 3.13 -7.93
N LEU A 63 1.98 2.19 -8.03
CA LEU A 63 1.81 0.89 -8.68
C LEU A 63 1.64 -0.24 -7.67
N GLY A 64 2.23 -0.09 -6.49
CA GLY A 64 2.15 -1.05 -5.40
C GLY A 64 2.76 -0.49 -4.12
N VAL A 65 2.35 -1.07 -3.00
CA VAL A 65 2.76 -0.68 -1.65
C VAL A 65 3.14 -1.95 -0.90
N THR A 66 4.31 -1.95 -0.25
CA THR A 66 4.69 -2.92 0.77
C THR A 66 4.71 -2.23 2.11
N ARG A 67 4.15 -2.86 3.14
CA ARG A 67 4.23 -2.42 4.53
C ARG A 67 4.89 -3.49 5.38
N ALA A 68 5.70 -3.05 6.33
CA ALA A 68 6.31 -3.86 7.37
C ALA A 68 5.91 -3.26 8.72
N ILE A 69 5.36 -4.06 9.61
CA ILE A 69 4.95 -3.61 10.95
C ILE A 69 5.63 -4.50 11.98
N SER A 70 6.43 -3.90 12.83
CA SER A 70 7.15 -4.57 13.91
C SER A 70 6.31 -4.62 15.18
N ASP A 71 6.47 -5.71 15.93
CA ASP A 71 5.95 -5.81 17.28
C ASP A 71 6.56 -4.71 18.20
N PRO A 72 6.00 -4.46 19.40
CA PRO A 72 6.54 -3.43 20.29
C PRO A 72 7.99 -3.64 20.73
N ASP A 73 8.48 -4.88 20.67
CA ASP A 73 9.82 -5.27 21.11
C ASP A 73 10.84 -5.28 19.94
N ASN A 74 10.38 -4.99 18.71
CA ASN A 74 11.11 -5.04 17.45
C ASN A 74 11.79 -6.39 17.16
N ILE A 75 11.17 -7.49 17.55
CA ILE A 75 11.71 -8.85 17.36
C ILE A 75 11.15 -9.47 16.08
N ASP A 76 9.83 -9.42 15.92
CA ASP A 76 9.14 -9.91 14.73
C ASP A 76 8.50 -8.76 13.95
N ALA A 77 8.41 -8.91 12.63
CA ALA A 77 7.72 -7.97 11.76
C ALA A 77 6.80 -8.69 10.76
N GLU A 78 5.57 -8.19 10.63
CA GLU A 78 4.63 -8.63 9.63
C GLU A 78 4.81 -7.83 8.33
N PHE A 79 4.90 -8.54 7.20
CA PHE A 79 5.02 -7.94 5.89
C PHE A 79 3.76 -8.18 5.05
N ALA A 80 3.29 -7.14 4.38
CA ALA A 80 2.17 -7.23 3.46
C ALA A 80 2.43 -6.40 2.19
N VAL A 81 2.12 -6.98 1.03
CA VAL A 81 2.27 -6.32 -0.27
C VAL A 81 0.91 -6.22 -0.97
N LEU A 82 0.65 -5.08 -1.59
CA LEU A 82 -0.48 -4.87 -2.47
C LEU A 82 0.02 -4.23 -3.76
N VAL A 83 -0.35 -4.82 -4.91
CA VAL A 83 -0.04 -4.30 -6.24
C VAL A 83 -1.35 -4.06 -6.97
N ARG A 84 -1.40 -3.04 -7.84
CA ARG A 84 -2.58 -2.82 -8.68
C ARG A 84 -2.92 -4.09 -9.46
N SER A 85 -4.20 -4.43 -9.46
CA SER A 85 -4.66 -5.68 -10.04
C SER A 85 -4.40 -5.75 -11.55
N ASP A 86 -4.41 -4.61 -12.24
CA ASP A 86 -4.11 -4.49 -13.67
C ASP A 86 -2.62 -4.66 -14.02
N LEU A 87 -1.73 -4.73 -13.03
CA LEU A 87 -0.27 -4.90 -13.20
C LEU A 87 0.25 -6.23 -12.65
N LYS A 88 -0.66 -7.14 -12.28
CA LYS A 88 -0.30 -8.49 -11.85
C LYS A 88 0.41 -9.28 -12.96
N GLY A 89 1.23 -10.25 -12.56
CA GLY A 89 2.00 -11.09 -13.49
C GLY A 89 3.29 -10.44 -14.04
N LEU A 90 3.55 -9.17 -13.72
CA LEU A 90 4.74 -8.43 -14.18
C LEU A 90 5.93 -8.49 -13.21
N GLY A 91 5.81 -9.25 -12.12
CA GLY A 91 6.87 -9.41 -11.11
C GLY A 91 7.05 -8.22 -10.15
N LEU A 92 6.14 -7.23 -10.16
CA LEU A 92 6.21 -6.06 -9.28
C LEU A 92 6.18 -6.42 -7.80
N GLY A 93 5.29 -7.32 -7.38
CA GLY A 93 5.21 -7.76 -5.99
C GLY A 93 6.52 -8.39 -5.49
N ARG A 94 7.20 -9.16 -6.35
CA ARG A 94 8.51 -9.73 -6.03
C ARG A 94 9.56 -8.64 -5.81
N ARG A 95 9.66 -7.68 -6.73
CA ARG A 95 10.63 -6.57 -6.56
C ARG A 95 10.40 -5.79 -5.28
N LEU A 96 9.13 -5.56 -4.96
CA LEU A 96 8.69 -4.89 -3.73
C LEU A 96 8.99 -5.67 -2.44
N MET A 97 9.18 -6.99 -2.52
CA MET A 97 9.63 -7.81 -1.37
C MET A 97 11.16 -7.87 -1.25
N GLU A 98 11.88 -7.60 -2.34
CA GLU A 98 13.35 -7.58 -2.38
C GLU A 98 13.93 -6.16 -2.14
N SER A 99 13.08 -5.18 -1.77
CA SER A 99 13.42 -3.76 -1.60
C SER A 99 13.90 -3.42 -0.19
#